data_AF-A0A5K1K5J0-F1
#
_entry.id   AF-A0A5K1K5J0-F1
#
_cell.length_a   1.000
_cell.length_b   1.000
_cell.length_c   1.000
_cell.angle_alpha   90.00
_cell.angle_beta   90.00
_cell.angle_gamma   90.00
#
_symmetry.space_group_name_H-M   'P 1'
#
loop_
_entity.id
_entity.type
_entity.pdbx_description
1 polymer ?
#
loop_
_entity_poly.entity_id
_entity_poly.type
_entity_poly.pdbx_seq_one_letter_code
_entity_poly.pdbx_strand_id
1 'polypeptide(L)'
;MPPPPGMSPPALVTWTDQPSPVKFAGMSFTPAQQARVLMLADLILRGSHGDIGRGGFAREVGSRIELVDVAVCERPEDGKMHAEVACEIDVHEDMLNAGGNLHGGCTMFMIDVCSSVTLHVLGIARGLQSSLVSQAITTVFHAPAAMRLVATGIHNQMAPSEPKL
;
A
#
# COMPACT_ATOMS: atom_id res chain seq x y z
N MET A 1 -21.98 8.03 29.16
CA MET A 1 -21.59 7.52 30.49
C MET A 1 -20.15 7.92 30.76
N PRO A 2 -19.82 8.47 31.93
CA PRO A 2 -18.44 8.68 32.33
C PRO A 2 -17.74 7.33 32.63
N PRO A 3 -16.42 7.21 32.41
CA PRO A 3 -15.67 5.98 32.70
C PRO A 3 -15.58 5.72 34.22
N PRO A 4 -15.43 4.44 34.64
CA PRO A 4 -15.31 4.08 36.06
C PRO A 4 -14.02 4.66 36.69
N PRO A 5 -14.07 5.07 37.96
CA PRO A 5 -12.92 5.66 38.66
C PRO A 5 -11.85 4.60 38.91
N GLY A 6 -10.63 4.83 38.41
CA GLY A 6 -9.44 3.98 38.68
C GLY A 6 -8.68 3.48 37.46
N MET A 7 -9.18 3.68 36.24
CA MET A 7 -8.40 3.46 35.02
C MET A 7 -7.67 4.75 34.65
N SER A 8 -6.35 4.75 34.80
CA SER A 8 -5.51 5.77 34.15
C SER A 8 -5.82 5.77 32.66
N PRO A 9 -5.98 6.93 32.00
CA PRO A 9 -6.12 6.97 30.56
C PRO A 9 -4.92 6.26 29.93
N PRO A 10 -5.11 5.46 28.86
CA PRO A 10 -3.98 4.89 28.13
C PRO A 10 -3.06 6.05 27.72
N ALA A 11 -1.77 5.89 27.98
CA ALA A 11 -0.79 6.91 27.65
C ALA A 11 -0.97 7.30 26.18
N LEU A 12 -1.14 8.60 25.93
CA LEU A 12 -1.07 9.16 24.59
C LEU A 12 0.32 8.83 24.04
N VAL A 13 0.38 7.83 23.17
CA VAL A 13 1.59 7.54 22.41
C VAL A 13 1.78 8.72 21.49
N THR A 14 2.73 9.58 21.82
CA THR A 14 3.18 10.67 20.95
C THR A 14 4.02 10.03 19.85
N TRP A 15 3.35 9.64 18.77
CA TRP A 15 4.03 9.20 17.56
C TRP A 15 4.75 10.40 16.95
N THR A 16 6.04 10.22 16.66
CA THR A 16 6.79 11.16 15.84
C THR A 16 6.15 11.16 14.45
N ASP A 17 5.63 12.31 14.04
CA ASP A 17 4.98 12.61 12.76
C ASP A 17 5.96 12.59 11.57
N GLN A 18 6.85 11.61 11.54
CA GLN A 18 7.86 11.40 10.50
C GLN A 18 7.66 10.00 9.93
N PRO A 19 7.32 9.85 8.64
CA PRO A 19 7.29 8.54 8.02
C PRO A 19 8.68 7.92 8.15
N SER A 20 8.72 6.72 8.71
CA SER A 20 9.97 5.95 8.78
C SER A 20 10.50 5.74 7.36
N PRO A 21 11.82 5.88 7.10
CA PRO A 21 12.35 5.65 5.78
C PRO A 21 11.98 4.24 5.30
N VAL A 22 11.44 4.14 4.09
CA VAL A 22 11.01 2.87 3.47
C VAL A 22 12.14 1.86 3.56
N LYS A 23 11.87 0.69 4.13
CA LYS A 23 12.87 -0.36 4.24
C LYS A 23 12.86 -1.19 2.97
N PHE A 24 14.03 -1.35 2.36
CA PHE A 24 14.23 -2.23 1.22
C PHE A 24 14.97 -3.49 1.68
N ALA A 25 14.41 -4.65 1.38
CA ALA A 25 14.96 -5.96 1.76
C ALA A 25 14.97 -6.96 0.59
N GLY A 26 15.64 -8.10 0.77
CA GLY A 26 15.77 -9.15 -0.23
C GLY A 26 16.92 -8.90 -1.22
N MET A 27 16.69 -9.21 -2.50
CA MET A 27 17.66 -8.94 -3.56
C MET A 27 18.04 -7.45 -3.59
N SER A 28 19.34 -7.19 -3.81
CA SER A 28 19.89 -5.83 -3.77
C SER A 28 19.31 -4.98 -4.90
N PHE A 29 18.32 -4.15 -4.57
CA PHE A 29 17.91 -3.06 -5.44
C PHE A 29 19.08 -2.11 -5.67
N THR A 30 19.27 -1.67 -6.91
CA THR A 30 20.15 -0.53 -7.18
C THR A 30 19.51 0.76 -6.63
N PRO A 31 20.29 1.79 -6.27
CA PRO A 31 19.75 3.08 -5.84
C PRO A 31 18.78 3.70 -6.86
N ALA A 32 19.03 3.48 -8.16
CA ALA A 32 18.14 3.92 -9.24
C ALA A 32 16.80 3.17 -9.23
N GLN A 33 16.78 1.86 -8.91
CA GLN A 33 15.53 1.12 -8.76
C GLN A 33 14.76 1.55 -7.51
N GLN A 34 15.43 1.76 -6.37
CA GLN A 34 14.78 2.27 -5.16
C GLN A 34 14.13 3.64 -5.41
N ALA A 35 14.86 4.57 -6.03
CA ALA A 35 14.32 5.89 -6.40
C ALA A 35 13.10 5.77 -7.32
N ARG A 36 13.12 4.81 -8.27
CA ARG A 36 12.00 4.58 -9.18
C ARG A 36 10.78 3.97 -8.49
N VAL A 37 10.99 3.07 -7.51
CA VAL A 37 9.91 2.55 -6.66
C VAL A 37 9.24 3.68 -5.91
N LEU A 38 10.03 4.53 -5.24
CA LEU A 38 9.51 5.66 -4.46
C LEU A 38 8.76 6.67 -5.33
N MET A 39 9.32 7.01 -6.50
CA MET A 39 8.65 7.90 -7.46
C MET A 39 7.30 7.35 -7.92
N LEU A 40 7.23 6.06 -8.28
CA LEU A 40 5.99 5.44 -8.75
C LEU A 40 4.98 5.27 -7.63
N ALA A 41 5.42 4.90 -6.42
CA ALA A 41 4.56 4.84 -5.25
C ALA A 41 3.96 6.24 -4.97
N ASP A 42 4.77 7.29 -5.01
CA ASP A 42 4.29 8.66 -4.82
C ASP A 42 3.30 9.09 -5.89
N LEU A 43 3.57 8.75 -7.15
CA LEU A 43 2.66 9.01 -8.26
C LEU A 43 1.31 8.29 -8.09
N ILE A 44 1.32 7.02 -7.67
CA ILE A 44 0.10 6.23 -7.44
C ILE A 44 -0.71 6.78 -6.26
N LEU A 45 -0.01 7.17 -5.19
CA LEU A 45 -0.62 7.59 -3.92
C LEU A 45 -1.12 9.03 -3.95
N ARG A 46 -0.36 9.93 -4.57
CA ARG A 46 -0.53 11.39 -4.45
C ARG A 46 -0.83 12.05 -5.80
N GLY A 47 -0.63 11.35 -6.91
CA GLY A 47 -0.77 11.87 -8.26
C GLY A 47 0.44 12.71 -8.69
N SER A 48 0.42 13.18 -9.95
CA SER A 48 1.53 13.98 -10.49
C SER A 48 1.65 15.33 -9.79
N HIS A 49 2.81 15.59 -9.19
CA HIS A 49 3.25 16.93 -8.80
C HIS A 49 3.32 17.84 -10.04
N GLY A 50 2.24 18.55 -10.34
CA GLY A 50 2.20 19.51 -11.45
C GLY A 50 0.85 19.68 -12.13
N ASP A 51 -0.12 18.78 -11.92
CA ASP A 51 -1.47 18.97 -12.45
C ASP A 51 -2.28 19.89 -11.53
N ILE A 52 -2.04 21.19 -11.69
CA ILE A 52 -2.75 22.28 -11.02
C ILE A 52 -4.21 22.22 -11.49
N GLY A 53 -5.08 21.51 -10.76
CA GLY A 53 -6.52 21.73 -10.82
C GLY A 53 -7.45 20.52 -10.90
N ARG A 54 -6.97 19.28 -10.89
CA ARG A 54 -7.85 18.10 -10.77
C ARG A 54 -7.40 17.25 -9.60
N GLY A 55 -8.06 17.40 -8.45
CA GLY A 55 -7.91 16.45 -7.35
C GLY A 55 -8.23 15.05 -7.86
N GLY A 56 -7.25 14.15 -7.83
CA GLY A 56 -7.48 12.74 -8.11
C GLY A 56 -8.48 12.14 -7.12
N PHE A 57 -9.18 11.09 -7.54
CA PHE A 57 -10.07 10.35 -6.63
C PHE A 57 -9.29 9.94 -5.37
N ALA A 58 -9.93 10.11 -4.21
CA ALA A 58 -9.38 9.72 -2.91
C ALA A 58 -7.98 10.29 -2.59
N ARG A 59 -7.59 11.43 -3.19
CA ARG A 59 -6.29 12.08 -2.96
C ARG A 59 -5.96 12.28 -1.48
N GLU A 60 -6.93 12.72 -0.68
CA GLU A 60 -6.74 12.95 0.76
C GLU A 60 -6.52 11.65 1.55
N VAL A 61 -7.09 10.53 1.10
CA VAL A 61 -6.83 9.21 1.70
C VAL A 61 -5.48 8.70 1.23
N GLY A 62 -5.20 8.79 -0.08
CA GLY A 62 -3.95 8.32 -0.68
C GLY A 62 -2.71 9.05 -0.17
N SER A 63 -2.81 10.35 0.11
CA SER A 63 -1.70 11.14 0.65
C SER A 63 -1.27 10.74 2.07
N ARG A 64 -2.13 10.03 2.80
CA ARG A 64 -1.88 9.52 4.16
C ARG A 64 -1.41 8.06 4.18
N ILE A 65 -1.38 7.38 3.02
CA ILE A 65 -0.84 6.02 2.92
C ILE A 65 0.67 6.13 2.79
N GLU A 66 1.38 5.43 3.66
CA GLU A 66 2.83 5.37 3.67
C GLU A 66 3.33 3.99 3.25
N LEU A 67 4.25 3.96 2.29
CA LEU A 67 4.98 2.76 1.93
C LEU A 67 6.06 2.52 3.00
N VAL A 68 6.04 1.39 3.71
CA VAL A 68 6.96 1.18 4.85
C VAL A 68 7.98 0.08 4.61
N ASP A 69 7.61 -0.97 3.88
CA ASP A 69 8.49 -2.11 3.58
C ASP A 69 8.35 -2.52 2.11
N VAL A 70 9.48 -2.83 1.48
CA VAL A 70 9.59 -3.35 0.11
C VAL A 70 10.60 -4.49 0.11
N ALA A 71 10.18 -5.68 -0.29
CA ALA A 71 11.05 -6.84 -0.42
C ALA A 71 10.88 -7.51 -1.78
N VAL A 72 11.99 -7.99 -2.36
CA VAL A 72 11.96 -8.86 -3.55
C VAL A 72 12.88 -10.05 -3.33
N CYS A 73 12.39 -11.26 -3.61
CA CYS A 73 13.15 -12.49 -3.50
C CYS A 73 12.89 -13.43 -4.68
N GLU A 74 13.81 -14.38 -4.91
CA GLU A 74 13.51 -15.53 -5.75
C GLU A 74 12.91 -16.60 -4.85
N ARG A 75 11.81 -17.20 -5.30
CA ARG A 75 11.19 -18.30 -4.58
C ARG A 75 12.03 -19.56 -4.68
N PRO A 76 12.35 -20.23 -3.56
CA PRO A 76 13.14 -21.47 -3.59
C PRO A 76 12.49 -22.57 -4.42
N GLU A 77 11.16 -22.61 -4.51
CA GLU A 77 10.42 -23.71 -5.13
C GLU A 77 10.53 -23.72 -6.66
N ASP A 78 10.56 -22.53 -7.30
CA ASP A 78 10.50 -22.41 -8.76
C ASP A 78 11.40 -21.32 -9.36
N GLY A 79 12.25 -20.68 -8.55
CA GLY A 79 13.18 -19.64 -8.99
C GLY A 79 12.49 -18.37 -9.51
N LYS A 80 11.17 -18.24 -9.35
CA LYS A 80 10.44 -17.07 -9.84
C LYS A 80 10.60 -15.89 -8.88
N MET A 81 10.71 -14.70 -9.46
CA MET A 81 10.74 -13.45 -8.71
C MET A 81 9.41 -13.22 -7.98
N HIS A 82 9.51 -12.77 -6.74
CA HIS A 82 8.45 -12.47 -5.83
C HIS A 82 8.67 -11.09 -5.23
N ALA A 83 7.61 -10.27 -5.17
CA ALA A 83 7.64 -8.98 -4.50
C ALA A 83 6.62 -8.96 -3.37
N GLU A 84 7.03 -8.39 -2.24
CA GLU A 84 6.21 -8.11 -1.09
C GLU A 84 6.34 -6.63 -0.71
N VAL A 85 5.23 -5.99 -0.41
CA VAL A 85 5.18 -4.59 -0.01
C VAL A 85 4.23 -4.45 1.17
N ALA A 86 4.57 -3.60 2.14
CA ALA A 86 3.65 -3.15 3.17
C ALA A 86 3.38 -1.64 3.04
N CYS A 87 2.10 -1.27 3.08
CA CYS A 87 1.64 0.09 3.20
C CYS A 87 0.88 0.27 4.52
N GLU A 88 1.01 1.43 5.15
CA GLU A 88 0.34 1.77 6.40
C GLU A 88 -0.50 3.03 6.26
N ILE A 89 -1.60 3.12 7.01
CA ILE A 89 -2.41 4.33 7.12
C ILE A 89 -3.06 4.39 8.51
N ASP A 90 -3.12 5.60 9.06
CA ASP A 90 -3.94 5.90 10.22
C ASP A 90 -5.36 6.27 9.77
N VAL A 91 -6.36 5.70 10.44
CA VAL A 91 -7.78 5.89 10.11
C VAL A 91 -8.25 7.22 10.70
N HIS A 92 -8.81 8.06 9.84
CA HIS A 92 -9.39 9.36 10.22
C HIS A 92 -10.92 9.36 10.07
N GLU A 93 -11.56 10.35 10.67
CA GLU A 93 -13.02 10.50 10.72
C GLU A 93 -13.68 10.51 9.32
N ASP A 94 -13.03 11.15 8.34
CA ASP A 94 -13.48 11.22 6.94
C ASP A 94 -13.45 9.86 6.22
N MET A 95 -12.82 8.85 6.82
CA MET A 95 -12.71 7.51 6.29
C MET A 95 -13.71 6.54 6.93
N LEU A 96 -14.50 6.99 7.91
CA LEU A 96 -15.42 6.14 8.66
C LEU A 96 -16.76 5.96 7.93
N ASN A 97 -17.35 4.78 8.09
CA ASN A 97 -18.73 4.52 7.74
C ASN A 97 -19.69 4.94 8.88
N ALA A 98 -21.00 4.82 8.65
CA ALA A 98 -22.03 5.15 9.65
C ALA A 98 -21.92 4.36 10.97
N GLY A 99 -21.19 3.24 10.99
CA GLY A 99 -20.89 2.46 12.18
C GLY A 99 -19.60 2.85 12.89
N GLY A 100 -18.93 3.94 12.49
CA GLY A 100 -17.69 4.41 13.11
C GLY A 100 -16.47 3.52 12.83
N ASN A 101 -16.54 2.63 11.84
CA ASN A 101 -15.42 1.79 11.39
C ASN A 101 -14.94 2.27 10.02
N LEU A 102 -13.74 1.85 9.60
CA LEU A 102 -13.24 2.18 8.28
C LEU A 102 -14.26 1.79 7.21
N HIS A 103 -14.57 2.74 6.34
CA HIS A 103 -15.44 2.55 5.20
C HIS A 103 -14.84 1.52 4.24
N GLY A 104 -15.64 0.53 3.82
CA GLY A 104 -15.17 -0.53 2.94
C GLY A 104 -14.56 0.01 1.63
N GLY A 105 -15.05 1.14 1.12
CA GLY A 105 -14.45 1.84 -0.03
C GLY A 105 -13.01 2.32 0.22
N CYS A 106 -12.70 2.83 1.43
CA CYS A 106 -11.33 3.21 1.80
C CYS A 106 -10.44 1.97 1.93
N THR A 107 -10.96 0.86 2.47
CA THR A 107 -10.24 -0.41 2.53
C THR A 107 -9.92 -0.93 1.13
N MET A 108 -10.91 -0.93 0.22
CA MET A 108 -10.72 -1.37 -1.16
C MET A 108 -9.71 -0.50 -1.90
N PHE A 109 -9.76 0.82 -1.69
CA PHE A 109 -8.78 1.74 -2.26
C PHE A 109 -7.35 1.42 -1.80
N MET A 110 -7.16 1.14 -0.50
CA MET A 110 -5.85 0.75 0.04
C MET A 110 -5.37 -0.59 -0.55
N ILE A 111 -6.25 -1.57 -0.71
CA ILE A 111 -5.94 -2.87 -1.33
C ILE A 111 -5.50 -2.69 -2.79
N ASP A 112 -6.26 -1.90 -3.57
CA ASP A 112 -5.95 -1.62 -4.98
C ASP A 112 -4.59 -0.92 -5.16
N VAL A 113 -4.34 0.11 -4.36
CA VAL A 113 -3.07 0.84 -4.34
C VAL A 113 -1.90 -0.08 -3.94
N CYS A 114 -2.01 -0.80 -2.83
CA CYS A 114 -0.92 -1.63 -2.30
C CYS A 114 -0.55 -2.75 -3.29
N SER A 115 -1.54 -3.42 -3.86
CA SER A 115 -1.34 -4.42 -4.91
C SER A 115 -0.70 -3.84 -6.18
N SER A 116 -1.17 -2.66 -6.63
CA SER A 116 -0.60 -1.94 -7.76
C SER A 116 0.87 -1.56 -7.54
N VAL A 117 1.21 -1.02 -6.37
CA VAL A 117 2.60 -0.69 -5.99
C VAL A 117 3.46 -1.96 -6.02
N THR A 118 2.97 -3.06 -5.46
CA THR A 118 3.69 -4.34 -5.43
C THR A 118 3.98 -4.87 -6.84
N LEU A 119 3.02 -4.79 -7.77
CA LEU A 119 3.24 -5.17 -9.17
C LEU A 119 4.30 -4.29 -9.85
N HIS A 120 4.29 -2.98 -9.59
CA HIS A 120 5.32 -2.08 -10.10
C HIS A 120 6.69 -2.41 -9.53
N VAL A 121 6.79 -2.70 -8.22
CA VAL A 121 8.02 -3.17 -7.58
C VAL A 121 8.57 -4.42 -8.27
N LEU A 122 7.71 -5.42 -8.53
CA LEU A 122 8.12 -6.63 -9.24
C LEU A 122 8.59 -6.34 -10.66
N GLY A 123 7.88 -5.48 -11.40
CA GLY A 123 8.28 -5.05 -12.74
C GLY A 123 9.64 -4.35 -12.73
N ILE A 124 9.86 -3.46 -11.75
CA ILE A 124 11.10 -2.71 -11.58
C ILE A 124 12.29 -3.63 -11.30
N ALA A 125 12.10 -4.60 -10.41
CA ALA A 125 13.12 -5.59 -10.09
C ALA A 125 13.48 -6.45 -11.32
N ARG A 126 12.50 -6.71 -12.20
CA ARG A 126 12.70 -7.45 -13.45
C ARG A 126 13.18 -6.60 -14.63
N GLY A 127 13.42 -5.29 -14.43
CA GLY A 127 13.82 -4.38 -15.51
C GLY A 127 12.71 -4.11 -16.54
N LEU A 128 11.46 -4.36 -16.19
CA LEU A 128 10.30 -4.16 -17.06
C LEU A 128 9.70 -2.77 -16.84
N GLN A 129 9.17 -2.19 -17.92
CA GLN A 129 8.23 -1.09 -17.86
C GLN A 129 6.84 -1.63 -18.11
N SER A 130 5.90 -1.31 -17.24
CA SER A 130 4.55 -1.83 -17.32
C SER A 130 3.56 -0.73 -16.98
N SER A 131 2.67 -0.44 -17.93
CA SER A 131 1.42 0.26 -17.64
C SER A 131 0.44 -0.79 -17.16
N LEU A 132 -0.01 -0.65 -15.92
CA LEU A 132 -0.84 -1.64 -15.24
C LEU A 132 -2.18 -1.02 -14.89
N VAL A 133 -3.22 -1.83 -15.01
CA VAL A 133 -4.56 -1.51 -14.55
C VAL A 133 -5.14 -2.71 -13.82
N SER A 134 -5.78 -2.47 -12.69
CA SER A 134 -6.53 -3.50 -11.97
C SER A 134 -7.75 -3.90 -12.80
N GLN A 135 -7.81 -5.16 -13.22
CA GLN A 135 -8.94 -5.69 -14.00
C GLN A 135 -10.05 -6.24 -13.11
N ALA A 136 -9.67 -6.89 -12.01
CA ALA A 136 -10.59 -7.48 -11.05
C ALA A 136 -9.95 -7.48 -9.66
N ILE A 137 -10.74 -7.17 -8.65
CA ILE A 137 -10.37 -7.27 -7.25
C ILE A 137 -11.48 -8.05 -6.54
N THR A 138 -11.11 -9.10 -5.81
CA THR A 138 -12.03 -9.89 -4.99
C THR A 138 -11.57 -9.82 -3.56
N THR A 139 -12.48 -9.45 -2.66
CA THR A 139 -12.15 -9.22 -1.25
C THR A 139 -13.15 -9.89 -0.32
N VAL A 140 -12.67 -10.23 0.87
CA VAL A 140 -13.46 -10.75 1.98
C VAL A 140 -13.14 -9.90 3.21
N PHE A 141 -14.17 -9.31 3.81
CA PHE A 141 -14.03 -8.54 5.04
C PHE A 141 -14.27 -9.44 6.24
N HIS A 142 -13.21 -9.72 7.00
CA HIS A 142 -13.28 -10.61 8.16
C HIS A 142 -13.75 -9.90 9.44
N ALA A 143 -13.34 -8.64 9.63
CA ALA A 143 -13.66 -7.86 10.83
C ALA A 143 -13.63 -6.35 10.51
N PRO A 144 -14.31 -5.51 11.31
CA PRO A 144 -14.18 -4.06 11.24
C PRO A 144 -12.76 -3.57 11.65
N ALA A 145 -12.30 -2.47 11.06
CA ALA A 145 -11.03 -1.82 11.38
C ALA A 145 -11.27 -0.37 11.85
N ALA A 146 -10.56 0.09 12.88
CA ALA A 146 -10.91 1.35 13.56
C ALA A 146 -9.76 2.33 13.85
N MET A 147 -8.49 1.93 13.80
CA MET A 147 -7.38 2.82 14.20
C MET A 147 -6.24 2.88 13.18
N ARG A 148 -5.53 1.78 12.96
CA ARG A 148 -4.42 1.69 12.01
C ARG A 148 -4.57 0.46 11.15
N LEU A 149 -4.22 0.59 9.88
CA LEU A 149 -4.22 -0.52 8.93
C LEU A 149 -2.83 -0.69 8.33
N VAL A 150 -2.50 -1.96 8.15
CA VAL A 150 -1.35 -2.41 7.37
C VAL A 150 -1.92 -3.25 6.23
N ALA A 151 -1.64 -2.84 5.00
CA ALA A 151 -1.94 -3.64 3.82
C ALA A 151 -0.64 -4.25 3.31
N THR A 152 -0.63 -5.56 3.13
CA THR A 152 0.50 -6.30 2.55
C THR A 152 0.12 -6.80 1.17
N GLY A 153 0.84 -6.35 0.16
CA GLY A 153 0.71 -6.80 -1.22
C GLY A 153 1.78 -7.83 -1.53
N ILE A 154 1.39 -8.93 -2.16
CA ILE A 154 2.29 -10.00 -2.56
C ILE A 154 2.04 -10.34 -4.03
N HIS A 155 3.07 -10.25 -4.88
CA HIS A 155 2.98 -10.63 -6.28
C HIS A 155 4.10 -11.54 -6.74
N ASN A 156 3.70 -12.52 -7.56
CA ASN A 156 4.58 -13.49 -8.17
C ASN A 156 4.74 -13.22 -9.65
N GLN A 157 5.93 -13.48 -10.18
CA GLN A 157 6.10 -13.61 -11.62
C GLN A 157 5.20 -14.76 -12.14
N MET A 158 4.33 -14.44 -13.09
CA MET A 158 3.53 -15.41 -13.82
C MET A 158 4.27 -15.88 -15.08
N ALA A 159 4.00 -17.11 -15.52
CA ALA A 159 4.41 -17.56 -16.84
C ALA A 159 3.64 -16.75 -17.91
N PRO A 160 4.24 -16.48 -19.08
CA PRO A 160 3.50 -15.89 -20.19
C PRO A 160 2.26 -16.76 -20.51
N SER A 161 1.09 -16.14 -20.65
CA SER A 161 -0.07 -16.84 -21.19
C SER A 161 0.19 -17.18 -22.65
N GLU A 162 -0.21 -18.38 -23.09
CA GLU A 162 -0.24 -18.71 -24.52
C GLU A 162 -1.12 -17.70 -25.27
N PRO A 163 -0.74 -17.29 -26.49
CA PRO A 163 -1.57 -16.41 -27.30
C PRO A 163 -2.93 -17.08 -27.51
N LYS A 164 -4.00 -16.37 -27.13
CA LYS A 164 -5.36 -16.79 -27.45
C LYS A 164 -5.57 -16.56 -28.95
N LEU A 165 -5.70 -17.65 -29.70
CA LEU A 165 -6.07 -17.67 -31.12
C LEU A 165 -7.47 -17.09 -31.35
#